data_AF-A0A7L3KUL3-F1
#
_entry.id   AF-A0A7L3KUL3-F1
#
_cell.length_a   1.000
_cell.length_b   1.000
_cell.length_c   1.000
_cell.angle_alpha   90.00
_cell.angle_beta   90.00
_cell.angle_gamma   90.00
#
_symmetry.space_group_name_H-M   'P 1'
#
loop_
_entity.id
_entity.type
_entity.pdbx_description
1 polymer ?
#
loop_
_entity_poly.entity_id
_entity_poly.type
_entity_poly.pdbx_seq_one_letter_code
_entity_poly.pdbx_strand_id
1 'polypeptide(L)'
;AGCEKEPSSYMWIYILLGNMLRGIGETPITPLGISYLDDFAKEENVPVYVACLHTIAMMGPMFGFLLGSLCAKLYVDIGFVDPGSITITPQDSRWVGAWWLGFLIGGAASFLSAIPFCFLPKSLKKPEEANKDKTSHGLLENMNFYTSLKKVLGNRMYFTFLCSSLLQFSGFIGFLTYKPKYMEQQYGQSTSKSNFLIAMTSLPPVGLGIFLGGLIMKKYKMGIIGATKFSFTMSFLAYAISLLHFFVGCDNYMVAGMTVSYE
;
A
#
# COMPACT_ATOMS: atom_id res chain seq x y z
N ALA A 1 -4.52 17.80 45.51
CA ALA A 1 -5.26 16.65 44.98
C ALA A 1 -4.44 16.07 43.84
N GLY A 2 -4.10 14.78 43.91
CA GLY A 2 -3.04 14.17 43.11
C GLY A 2 -3.37 14.05 41.63
N CYS A 3 -2.36 14.23 40.77
CA CYS A 3 -2.40 13.68 39.42
C CYS A 3 -2.53 12.15 39.55
N GLU A 4 -3.66 11.59 39.15
CA GLU A 4 -3.73 10.17 38.83
C GLU A 4 -2.63 9.89 37.80
N LYS A 5 -1.75 8.92 38.10
CA LYS A 5 -0.89 8.35 37.07
C LYS A 5 -1.82 7.76 36.03
N GLU A 6 -1.78 8.28 34.80
CA GLU A 6 -2.43 7.63 33.68
C GLU A 6 -2.05 6.14 33.71
N PRO A 7 -3.02 5.21 33.70
CA PRO A 7 -2.68 3.80 33.53
C PRO A 7 -2.00 3.68 32.18
N SER A 8 -0.68 3.42 32.17
CA SER A 8 0.08 3.20 30.95
C SER A 8 -0.40 1.89 30.32
N SER A 9 -1.45 1.96 29.51
CA SER A 9 -1.99 0.80 28.81
C SER A 9 -0.98 0.36 27.75
N TYR A 10 -0.37 -0.81 27.97
CA TYR A 10 0.57 -1.43 27.03
C TYR A 10 -0.12 -2.04 25.81
N MET A 11 -1.40 -1.73 25.54
CA MET A 11 -2.19 -2.29 24.43
C MET A 11 -1.55 -2.08 23.05
N TRP A 12 -0.76 -1.02 22.87
CA TRP A 12 -0.02 -0.77 21.62
C TRP A 12 0.97 -1.91 21.27
N ILE A 13 1.47 -2.65 22.26
CA ILE A 13 2.38 -3.79 22.05
C ILE A 13 1.66 -4.91 21.29
N TYR A 14 0.39 -5.20 21.61
CA TYR A 14 -0.38 -6.22 20.89
C TYR A 14 -0.62 -5.81 19.44
N ILE A 15 -0.90 -4.53 19.19
CA ILE A 15 -1.06 -3.99 17.84
C ILE A 15 0.27 -4.09 17.07
N LEU A 16 1.40 -3.80 17.72
CA LEU A 16 2.73 -3.95 17.12
C LEU A 16 3.03 -5.41 16.73
N LEU A 17 2.83 -6.34 17.66
CA LEU A 17 3.07 -7.77 17.43
C LEU A 17 2.17 -8.32 16.31
N GLY A 18 0.90 -7.91 16.29
CA GLY A 18 -0.03 -8.26 15.22
C GLY A 18 0.43 -7.76 13.85
N ASN A 19 0.92 -6.51 13.76
CA ASN A 19 1.45 -5.96 12.51
C ASN A 19 2.78 -6.61 12.09
N MET A 20 3.64 -7.00 13.03
CA MET A 20 4.83 -7.79 12.73
C MET A 20 4.46 -9.14 12.11
N LEU A 21 3.52 -9.86 12.72
CA LEU A 21 3.06 -11.15 12.21
C LEU A 21 2.43 -11.01 10.82
N ARG A 22 1.63 -9.95 10.60
CA ARG A 22 1.08 -9.59 9.29
C ARG A 22 2.19 -9.38 8.25
N GLY A 23 3.23 -8.63 8.60
CA GLY A 23 4.37 -8.38 7.71
C GLY A 23 5.13 -9.64 7.31
N ILE A 24 5.35 -10.57 8.26
CA ILE A 24 5.99 -11.86 7.98
C ILE A 24 5.17 -12.66 6.96
N GLY A 25 3.84 -12.69 7.10
CA GLY A 25 2.95 -13.40 6.17
C GLY A 25 2.86 -12.78 4.78
N GLU A 26 2.97 -11.45 4.67
CA GLU A 26 2.85 -10.73 3.39
C GLU A 26 4.13 -10.77 2.55
N THR A 27 5.30 -10.85 3.20
CA THR A 27 6.64 -10.79 2.59
C THR A 27 6.82 -11.70 1.35
N PRO A 28 6.45 -13.00 1.36
CA PRO A 28 6.73 -13.89 0.24
C PRO A 28 5.78 -13.74 -0.95
N ILE A 29 4.63 -13.08 -0.80
CA ILE A 29 3.55 -13.10 -1.79
C ILE A 29 4.01 -12.48 -3.12
N THR A 30 4.58 -11.28 -3.07
CA THR A 30 4.97 -10.53 -4.27
C THR A 30 6.19 -11.14 -4.98
N PRO A 31 7.31 -11.44 -4.29
CA PRO A 31 8.48 -12.02 -4.93
C PRO A 31 8.18 -13.37 -5.59
N LEU A 32 7.48 -14.27 -4.89
CA LEU A 32 7.14 -15.59 -5.44
C LEU A 32 6.17 -15.48 -6.63
N GLY A 33 5.19 -14.58 -6.55
CA GLY A 33 4.23 -14.36 -7.64
C GLY A 33 4.89 -13.82 -8.91
N ILE A 34 5.79 -12.84 -8.80
CA ILE A 34 6.50 -12.27 -9.95
C ILE A 34 7.49 -13.28 -10.53
N SER A 35 8.28 -13.97 -9.70
CA SER A 35 9.21 -15.01 -10.20
C SER A 35 8.47 -16.15 -10.91
N TYR A 36 7.32 -16.57 -10.38
CA TYR A 36 6.47 -17.55 -11.06
C TYR A 36 5.98 -17.03 -12.42
N LEU A 37 5.58 -15.76 -12.49
CA LEU A 37 5.12 -15.19 -13.75
C LEU A 37 6.24 -15.12 -14.80
N ASP A 38 7.44 -14.74 -14.37
CA ASP A 38 8.63 -14.61 -15.23
C ASP A 38 9.08 -15.96 -15.78
N ASP A 39 9.07 -17.02 -14.95
CA ASP A 39 9.47 -18.38 -15.32
C ASP A 39 8.52 -19.05 -16.34
N PHE A 40 7.24 -18.64 -16.38
CA PHE A 40 6.20 -19.36 -17.14
C PHE A 40 5.51 -18.52 -18.23
N ALA A 41 5.69 -17.21 -18.27
CA ALA A 41 5.11 -16.36 -19.31
C ALA A 41 6.11 -16.06 -20.45
N LYS A 42 5.58 -15.84 -21.66
CA LYS A 42 6.41 -15.34 -22.77
C LYS A 42 6.88 -13.92 -22.47
N GLU A 43 8.16 -13.61 -22.73
CA GLU A 43 8.79 -12.31 -22.45
C GLU A 43 7.96 -11.09 -22.91
N GLU A 44 7.33 -11.17 -24.09
CA GLU A 44 6.49 -10.08 -24.62
C GLU A 44 5.21 -9.81 -23.81
N ASN A 45 4.72 -10.81 -23.07
CA ASN A 45 3.50 -10.72 -22.27
C ASN A 45 3.77 -10.42 -20.79
N VAL A 46 4.98 -10.68 -20.29
CA VAL A 46 5.37 -10.43 -18.89
C VAL A 46 5.00 -9.01 -18.44
N PRO A 47 5.28 -7.92 -19.19
CA PRO A 47 4.97 -6.56 -18.74
C PRO A 47 3.48 -6.32 -18.50
N VAL A 48 2.60 -6.90 -19.34
CA VAL A 48 1.14 -6.75 -19.17
C VAL A 48 0.64 -7.60 -18.02
N TYR A 49 1.16 -8.82 -17.85
CA TYR A 49 0.76 -9.65 -16.73
C TYR A 49 1.20 -9.07 -15.39
N VAL A 50 2.43 -8.53 -15.29
CA VAL A 50 2.91 -7.80 -14.11
C VAL A 50 2.05 -6.56 -13.86
N ALA A 51 1.69 -5.80 -14.90
CA ALA A 51 0.82 -4.65 -14.76
C ALA A 51 -0.60 -5.04 -14.29
N CYS A 52 -1.18 -6.12 -14.81
CA CYS A 52 -2.46 -6.65 -14.33
C CYS A 52 -2.39 -7.03 -12.85
N LEU A 53 -1.35 -7.76 -12.44
CA LEU A 53 -1.16 -8.16 -11.04
C LEU A 53 -1.08 -6.94 -10.12
N HIS A 54 -0.26 -5.93 -10.45
CA HIS A 54 -0.16 -4.71 -9.64
C HIS A 54 -1.44 -3.86 -9.66
N THR A 55 -2.18 -3.87 -10.76
CA THR A 55 -3.49 -3.18 -10.84
C THR A 55 -4.51 -3.84 -9.91
N ILE A 56 -4.58 -5.18 -9.91
CA ILE A 56 -5.42 -5.94 -8.97
C ILE A 56 -4.96 -5.70 -7.53
N ALA A 57 -3.65 -5.68 -7.28
CA ALA A 57 -3.12 -5.35 -5.96
C ALA A 57 -3.55 -3.95 -5.49
N MET A 58 -3.64 -2.97 -6.39
CA MET A 58 -4.11 -1.60 -6.08
C MET A 58 -5.61 -1.56 -5.70
N MET A 59 -6.41 -2.52 -6.15
CA MET A 59 -7.80 -2.65 -5.69
C MET A 59 -7.88 -2.99 -4.20
N GLY A 60 -6.87 -3.68 -3.65
CA GLY A 60 -6.77 -3.99 -2.22
C GLY A 60 -6.85 -2.74 -1.34
N PRO A 61 -5.91 -1.77 -1.46
CA PRO A 61 -6.00 -0.48 -0.79
C PRO A 61 -7.31 0.24 -1.04
N MET A 62 -7.88 0.21 -2.26
CA MET A 62 -9.18 0.85 -2.53
C MET A 62 -10.28 0.28 -1.65
N PHE A 63 -10.43 -1.05 -1.60
CA PHE A 63 -11.39 -1.69 -0.71
C PHE A 63 -11.06 -1.48 0.76
N GLY A 64 -9.77 -1.44 1.12
CA GLY A 64 -9.33 -1.14 2.48
C GLY A 64 -9.75 0.25 2.96
N PHE A 65 -9.55 1.29 2.15
CA PHE A 65 -10.00 2.65 2.48
C PHE A 65 -11.53 2.78 2.47
N LEU A 66 -12.24 2.08 1.57
CA LEU A 66 -13.70 2.03 1.60
C LEU A 66 -14.24 1.36 2.86
N LEU A 67 -13.68 0.20 3.23
CA LEU A 67 -14.01 -0.51 4.45
C LEU A 67 -13.68 0.34 5.67
N GLY A 68 -12.50 0.96 5.70
CA GLY A 68 -12.10 1.89 6.75
C GLY A 68 -13.04 3.09 6.86
N SER A 69 -13.55 3.60 5.73
CA SER A 69 -14.57 4.64 5.72
C SER A 69 -15.88 4.16 6.37
N LEU A 70 -16.34 2.95 6.04
CA LEU A 70 -17.56 2.37 6.62
C LEU A 70 -17.40 2.12 8.12
N CYS A 71 -16.30 1.49 8.55
CA CYS A 71 -15.98 1.28 9.96
C CYS A 71 -15.86 2.61 10.71
N ALA A 72 -15.32 3.65 10.08
CA ALA A 72 -15.19 4.97 10.69
C ALA A 72 -16.52 5.72 10.86
N LYS A 73 -17.58 5.35 10.12
CA LYS A 73 -18.93 5.91 10.33
C LYS A 73 -19.67 5.32 11.52
N LEU A 74 -19.22 4.16 12.00
CA LEU A 74 -19.81 3.48 13.15
C LEU A 74 -19.04 3.89 14.40
N TYR A 75 -19.74 4.24 15.48
CA TYR A 75 -19.09 4.56 16.74
C TYR A 75 -18.37 3.32 17.31
N VAL A 76 -17.24 3.53 17.98
CA VAL A 76 -16.35 2.45 18.44
C VAL A 76 -17.06 1.40 19.31
N ASP A 77 -18.00 1.82 20.15
CA ASP A 77 -18.76 0.97 21.09
C ASP A 77 -20.10 0.51 20.51
N ILE A 78 -20.11 0.16 19.23
CA ILE A 78 -21.30 -0.36 18.54
C ILE A 78 -21.85 -1.59 19.27
N GLY A 79 -23.15 -1.54 19.63
CA GLY A 79 -23.84 -2.61 20.36
C GLY A 79 -23.73 -2.52 21.88
N PHE A 80 -22.92 -1.61 22.42
CA PHE A 80 -22.82 -1.35 23.87
C PHE A 80 -23.45 -0.02 24.28
N VAL A 81 -23.53 0.96 23.36
CA VAL A 81 -24.10 2.29 23.59
C VAL A 81 -25.24 2.56 22.59
N ASP A 82 -26.35 3.11 23.07
CA ASP A 82 -27.48 3.51 22.24
C ASP A 82 -27.11 4.70 21.34
N PRO A 83 -27.26 4.60 20.00
CA PRO A 83 -26.90 5.69 19.09
C PRO A 83 -27.62 7.02 19.37
N GLY A 84 -28.82 6.98 19.96
CA GLY A 84 -29.58 8.18 20.33
C GLY A 84 -29.07 8.89 21.58
N SER A 85 -28.25 8.22 22.41
CA SER A 85 -27.61 8.84 23.58
C SER A 85 -26.30 9.57 23.24
N ILE A 86 -25.81 9.39 22.01
CA ILE A 86 -24.54 9.94 21.54
C ILE A 86 -24.78 11.36 21.02
N THR A 87 -24.25 12.36 21.73
CA THR A 87 -24.35 13.77 21.34
C THR A 87 -23.25 14.20 20.34
N ILE A 88 -22.26 13.34 20.10
CA ILE A 88 -21.13 13.59 19.21
C ILE A 88 -21.42 13.09 17.79
N THR A 89 -20.99 13.86 16.80
CA THR A 89 -21.13 13.51 15.38
C THR A 89 -19.81 12.98 14.82
N PRO A 90 -19.80 12.28 13.66
CA PRO A 90 -18.57 11.82 13.01
C PRO A 90 -17.56 12.92 12.63
N GLN A 91 -17.97 14.18 12.67
CA GLN A 91 -17.11 15.35 12.45
C GLN A 91 -16.46 15.88 13.74
N ASP A 92 -16.96 15.48 14.91
CA ASP A 92 -16.39 15.85 16.21
C ASP A 92 -15.04 15.14 16.41
N SER A 93 -14.04 15.85 16.94
CA SER A 93 -12.70 15.30 17.20
C SER A 93 -12.69 14.16 18.22
N ARG A 94 -13.74 14.06 19.04
CA ARG A 94 -13.94 12.97 20.01
C ARG A 94 -14.49 11.69 19.36
N TRP A 95 -14.92 11.75 18.11
CA TRP A 95 -15.45 10.59 17.42
C TRP A 95 -14.35 9.59 17.11
N VAL A 96 -14.47 8.39 17.69
CA VAL A 96 -13.63 7.24 17.34
C VAL A 96 -14.49 6.22 16.62
N GLY A 97 -14.08 5.90 15.39
CA GLY A 97 -14.74 4.88 14.58
C GLY A 97 -14.47 3.46 15.09
N ALA A 98 -15.31 2.50 14.71
CA ALA A 98 -15.14 1.07 14.99
C ALA A 98 -13.99 0.43 14.18
N TRP A 99 -12.76 0.93 14.36
CA TRP A 99 -11.57 0.55 13.60
C TRP A 99 -11.21 -0.94 13.72
N TRP A 100 -11.50 -1.55 14.88
CA TRP A 100 -11.23 -2.95 15.17
C TRP A 100 -11.98 -3.90 14.23
N LEU A 101 -13.15 -3.48 13.74
CA LEU A 101 -13.97 -4.27 12.82
C LEU A 101 -13.25 -4.52 11.48
N GLY A 102 -12.43 -3.56 11.04
CA GLY A 102 -11.62 -3.70 9.84
C GLY A 102 -10.62 -4.86 9.92
N PHE A 103 -10.01 -5.07 11.09
CA PHE A 103 -9.10 -6.20 11.31
C PHE A 103 -9.80 -7.55 11.24
N LEU A 104 -11.02 -7.66 11.78
CA LEU A 104 -11.79 -8.90 11.73
C LEU A 104 -12.22 -9.25 10.31
N ILE A 105 -12.77 -8.27 9.57
CA ILE A 105 -13.21 -8.47 8.19
C ILE A 105 -12.02 -8.78 7.28
N GLY A 106 -10.93 -8.01 7.40
CA GLY A 106 -9.70 -8.25 6.63
C GLY A 106 -9.04 -9.59 6.93
N GLY A 107 -9.02 -10.00 8.20
CA GLY A 107 -8.51 -11.30 8.63
C GLY A 107 -9.34 -12.46 8.06
N ALA A 108 -10.67 -12.37 8.15
CA ALA A 108 -11.57 -13.38 7.59
C ALA A 108 -11.44 -13.49 6.07
N ALA A 109 -11.40 -12.35 5.36
CA ALA A 109 -11.18 -12.33 3.92
C ALA A 109 -9.84 -12.94 3.52
N SER A 110 -8.77 -12.63 4.27
CA SER A 110 -7.44 -13.21 4.05
C SER A 110 -7.44 -14.73 4.26
N PHE A 111 -8.09 -15.22 5.32
CA PHE A 111 -8.23 -16.64 5.60
C PHE A 111 -8.99 -17.36 4.48
N LEU A 112 -10.11 -16.80 4.02
CA LEU A 112 -10.87 -17.34 2.89
C LEU A 112 -10.05 -17.37 1.59
N SER A 113 -9.24 -16.34 1.35
CA SER A 113 -8.37 -16.27 0.17
C SER A 113 -7.24 -17.31 0.17
N ALA A 114 -6.85 -17.83 1.34
CA ALA A 114 -5.84 -18.88 1.46
C ALA A 114 -6.38 -20.27 1.09
N ILE A 115 -7.69 -20.50 1.20
CA ILE A 115 -8.31 -21.81 0.95
C ILE A 115 -8.03 -22.32 -0.49
N PRO A 116 -8.22 -21.51 -1.56
CA PRO A 116 -7.85 -21.94 -2.92
C PRO A 116 -6.39 -22.37 -3.08
N PHE A 117 -5.46 -21.74 -2.35
CA PHE A 117 -4.04 -22.08 -2.45
C PHE A 117 -3.74 -23.48 -1.87
N CYS A 118 -4.55 -23.98 -0.94
CA CYS A 118 -4.43 -25.35 -0.44
C CYS A 118 -4.72 -26.42 -1.50
N PHE A 119 -5.42 -26.06 -2.59
CA PHE A 119 -5.75 -26.96 -3.69
C PHE A 119 -4.77 -26.89 -4.87
N LEU A 120 -3.76 -26.01 -4.81
CA LEU A 120 -2.73 -25.93 -5.85
C LEU A 120 -1.80 -27.16 -5.80
N PRO A 121 -1.36 -27.68 -6.96
CA PRO A 121 -0.46 -28.82 -7.01
C PRO A 121 0.89 -28.48 -6.36
N LYS A 122 1.43 -29.42 -5.57
CA LYS A 122 2.69 -29.26 -4.80
C LYS A 122 3.91 -28.98 -5.67
N SER A 123 3.88 -29.34 -6.94
CA SER A 123 4.92 -29.02 -7.91
C SER A 123 4.31 -28.70 -9.26
N LEU A 124 4.81 -27.64 -9.86
CA LEU A 124 4.59 -27.33 -11.26
C LEU A 124 5.76 -27.94 -12.03
N LYS A 125 5.46 -28.68 -13.10
CA LYS A 125 6.51 -29.23 -13.97
C LYS A 125 7.30 -28.05 -14.53
N LYS A 126 8.53 -27.87 -14.06
CA LYS A 126 9.46 -26.91 -14.67
C LYS A 126 9.77 -27.38 -16.10
N PRO A 127 9.94 -26.47 -17.06
CA PRO A 127 10.57 -26.80 -18.34
C PRO A 127 11.89 -27.56 -18.08
N GLU A 128 12.17 -28.58 -18.88
CA GLU A 128 13.13 -29.69 -18.61
C GLU A 128 14.61 -29.31 -18.37
N GLU A 129 14.97 -28.02 -18.37
CA GLU A 129 16.37 -27.57 -18.34
C GLU A 129 17.03 -27.62 -16.95
N ALA A 130 16.27 -27.76 -15.85
CA ALA A 130 16.79 -27.63 -14.49
C ALA A 130 17.31 -28.94 -13.82
N ASN A 131 17.48 -30.03 -14.58
CA ASN A 131 17.70 -31.36 -13.98
C ASN A 131 19.15 -31.86 -13.97
N LYS A 132 20.14 -31.00 -14.20
CA LYS A 132 21.57 -31.33 -14.00
C LYS A 132 22.11 -30.52 -12.82
N ASP A 133 22.79 -31.20 -11.90
CA ASP A 133 23.54 -30.67 -10.73
C ASP A 133 22.75 -30.42 -9.44
N LYS A 134 22.57 -31.49 -8.64
CA LYS A 134 21.97 -31.43 -7.29
C LYS A 134 22.92 -31.70 -6.12
N THR A 135 24.21 -31.99 -6.33
CA THR A 135 25.05 -32.55 -5.25
C THR A 135 26.14 -31.60 -4.72
N SER A 136 26.39 -30.45 -5.35
CA SER A 136 27.46 -29.48 -4.98
C SER A 136 26.94 -28.07 -4.65
N HIS A 137 25.65 -27.90 -4.39
CA HIS A 137 25.01 -26.59 -4.56
C HIS A 137 25.07 -25.66 -3.33
N GLY A 138 24.93 -26.14 -2.09
CA GLY A 138 24.64 -25.24 -0.95
C GLY A 138 25.71 -24.21 -0.54
N LEU A 139 27.01 -24.52 -0.69
CA LEU A 139 28.10 -23.59 -0.30
C LEU A 139 28.58 -22.72 -1.49
N LEU A 140 28.57 -23.30 -2.70
CA LEU A 140 28.83 -22.59 -3.95
C LEU A 140 27.74 -21.56 -4.25
N GLU A 141 26.48 -21.89 -3.93
CA GLU A 141 25.32 -21.02 -4.12
C GLU A 141 25.36 -19.80 -3.19
N ASN A 142 25.83 -19.93 -1.94
CA ASN A 142 26.01 -18.78 -1.04
C ASN A 142 27.13 -17.84 -1.48
N MET A 143 28.28 -18.36 -1.92
CA MET A 143 29.37 -17.52 -2.48
C MET A 143 28.98 -16.87 -3.81
N ASN A 144 28.29 -17.61 -4.67
CA ASN A 144 27.78 -17.10 -5.94
C ASN A 144 26.65 -16.07 -5.72
N PHE A 145 25.81 -16.27 -4.70
CA PHE A 145 24.78 -15.33 -4.30
C PHE A 145 25.38 -14.02 -3.81
N TYR A 146 26.32 -14.07 -2.85
CA TYR A 146 26.98 -12.87 -2.35
C TYR A 146 27.73 -12.12 -3.46
N THR A 147 28.42 -12.84 -4.33
CA THR A 147 29.14 -12.25 -5.48
C THR A 147 28.16 -11.61 -6.47
N SER A 148 27.04 -12.26 -6.75
CA SER A 148 25.99 -11.73 -7.64
C SER A 148 25.29 -10.52 -7.02
N LEU A 149 24.95 -10.59 -5.74
CA LEU A 149 24.39 -9.47 -4.98
C LEU A 149 25.33 -8.27 -5.00
N LYS A 150 26.64 -8.49 -4.77
CA LYS A 150 27.65 -7.44 -4.83
C LYS A 150 27.79 -6.85 -6.24
N LYS A 151 27.71 -7.67 -7.30
CA LYS A 151 27.72 -7.19 -8.70
C LYS A 151 26.48 -6.35 -9.02
N VAL A 152 25.30 -6.79 -8.58
CA VAL A 152 24.02 -6.09 -8.80
C VAL A 152 24.00 -4.77 -8.03
N LEU A 153 24.36 -4.77 -6.75
CA LEU A 153 24.43 -3.54 -5.93
C LEU A 153 25.59 -2.62 -6.33
N GLY A 154 26.68 -3.17 -6.88
CA GLY A 154 27.80 -2.40 -7.44
C GLY A 154 27.49 -1.76 -8.79
N ASN A 155 26.42 -2.17 -9.47
CA ASN A 155 25.99 -1.54 -10.71
C ASN A 155 25.32 -0.19 -10.40
N ARG A 156 26.02 0.90 -10.73
CA ARG A 156 25.57 2.28 -10.46
C ARG A 156 24.16 2.58 -11.00
N MET A 157 23.80 2.06 -12.17
CA MET A 157 22.46 2.27 -12.73
C MET A 157 21.38 1.56 -11.92
N TYR A 158 21.61 0.30 -11.56
CA TYR A 158 20.67 -0.47 -10.74
C TYR A 158 20.51 0.14 -9.34
N PHE A 159 21.62 0.50 -8.69
CA PHE A 159 21.59 1.12 -7.37
C PHE A 159 20.81 2.45 -7.39
N THR A 160 21.05 3.29 -8.40
CA THR A 160 20.33 4.56 -8.54
C THR A 160 18.84 4.35 -8.79
N PHE A 161 18.49 3.38 -9.64
CA PHE A 161 17.09 2.99 -9.86
C PHE A 161 16.43 2.47 -8.58
N LEU A 162 17.13 1.67 -7.79
CA LEU A 162 16.65 1.12 -6.51
C LEU A 162 16.41 2.24 -5.50
N CYS A 163 17.35 3.16 -5.30
CA CYS A 163 17.17 4.33 -4.43
C CYS A 163 16.00 5.21 -4.89
N SER A 164 15.88 5.49 -6.19
CA SER A 164 14.76 6.26 -6.75
C SER A 164 13.42 5.56 -6.48
N SER A 165 13.35 4.26 -6.71
CA SER A 165 12.13 3.46 -6.49
C SER A 165 11.74 3.47 -5.02
N LEU A 166 12.70 3.27 -4.11
CA LEU A 166 12.47 3.34 -2.66
C LEU A 166 11.87 4.68 -2.27
N LEU A 167 12.46 5.80 -2.70
CA LEU A 167 11.94 7.13 -2.40
C LEU A 167 10.52 7.35 -2.95
N GLN A 168 10.25 6.91 -4.19
CA GLN A 168 8.93 7.02 -4.80
C GLN A 168 7.87 6.22 -4.04
N PHE A 169 8.15 4.95 -3.73
CA PHE A 169 7.21 4.09 -3.00
C PHE A 169 7.01 4.56 -1.55
N SER A 170 8.08 4.97 -0.85
CA SER A 170 7.96 5.55 0.49
C SER A 170 7.14 6.83 0.48
N GLY A 171 7.35 7.71 -0.50
CA GLY A 171 6.55 8.93 -0.66
C GLY A 171 5.08 8.63 -0.93
N PHE A 172 4.79 7.66 -1.79
CA PHE A 172 3.43 7.22 -2.08
C PHE A 172 2.72 6.62 -0.85
N ILE A 173 3.39 5.73 -0.11
CA ILE A 173 2.86 5.14 1.12
C ILE A 173 2.64 6.23 2.18
N GLY A 174 3.57 7.17 2.33
CA GLY A 174 3.44 8.32 3.23
C GLY A 174 2.24 9.18 2.86
N PHE A 175 2.05 9.49 1.59
CA PHE A 175 0.87 10.21 1.10
C PHE A 175 -0.43 9.49 1.45
N LEU A 176 -0.55 8.19 1.16
CA LEU A 176 -1.76 7.44 1.48
C LEU A 176 -2.05 7.37 2.98
N THR A 177 -1.00 7.23 3.80
CA THR A 177 -1.13 7.07 5.25
C THR A 177 -1.52 8.38 5.92
N TYR A 178 -0.86 9.48 5.56
CA TYR A 178 -1.00 10.75 6.28
C TYR A 178 -2.01 11.70 5.66
N LYS A 179 -2.33 11.59 4.36
CA LYS A 179 -3.31 12.49 3.72
C LYS A 179 -4.70 12.43 4.35
N PRO A 180 -5.30 11.27 4.69
CA PRO A 180 -6.59 11.24 5.40
C PRO A 180 -6.51 12.00 6.71
N LYS A 181 -5.43 11.78 7.48
CA LYS A 181 -5.24 12.44 8.77
C LYS A 181 -5.03 13.94 8.62
N TYR A 182 -4.29 14.36 7.60
CA TYR A 182 -4.14 15.76 7.25
C TYR A 182 -5.50 16.40 6.91
N MET A 183 -6.37 15.72 6.17
CA MET A 183 -7.71 16.22 5.87
C MET A 183 -8.60 16.35 7.12
N GLU A 184 -8.45 15.43 8.08
CA GLU A 184 -9.14 15.53 9.37
C GLU A 184 -8.67 16.75 10.18
N GLN A 185 -7.35 16.91 10.32
CA GLN A 185 -6.78 17.94 11.18
C GLN A 185 -6.87 19.34 10.57
N GLN A 186 -6.57 19.47 9.27
CA GLN A 186 -6.47 20.76 8.60
C GLN A 186 -7.83 21.28 8.11
N TYR A 187 -8.71 20.37 7.66
CA TYR A 187 -9.99 20.75 7.04
C TYR A 187 -11.22 20.29 7.84
N GLY A 188 -11.03 19.74 9.04
CA GLY A 188 -12.12 19.33 9.94
C GLY A 188 -13.03 18.27 9.33
N GLN A 189 -12.54 17.49 8.35
CA GLN A 189 -13.33 16.45 7.71
C GLN A 189 -13.36 15.20 8.59
N SER A 190 -14.49 14.48 8.58
CA SER A 190 -14.58 13.22 9.30
C SER A 190 -13.64 12.16 8.70
N THR A 191 -13.13 11.25 9.54
CA THR A 191 -12.29 10.12 9.11
C THR A 191 -12.94 9.30 7.99
N SER A 192 -14.27 9.10 8.07
CA SER A 192 -15.00 8.37 7.04
C SER A 192 -14.98 9.06 5.69
N LYS A 193 -15.26 10.37 5.65
CA LYS A 193 -15.27 11.16 4.42
C LYS A 193 -13.86 11.24 3.82
N SER A 194 -12.86 11.46 4.65
CA SER A 194 -11.44 11.47 4.23
C SER A 194 -11.03 10.15 3.58
N ASN A 195 -11.31 9.01 4.23
CA ASN A 195 -10.99 7.68 3.69
C ASN A 195 -11.75 7.39 2.39
N PHE A 196 -13.03 7.76 2.31
CA PHE A 196 -13.84 7.60 1.10
C PHE A 196 -13.28 8.39 -0.08
N LEU A 197 -12.89 9.65 0.15
CA LEU A 197 -12.31 10.50 -0.89
C LEU A 197 -11.00 9.92 -1.43
N ILE A 198 -10.10 9.41 -0.56
CA ILE A 198 -8.87 8.74 -1.02
C ILE A 198 -9.20 7.53 -1.90
N ALA A 199 -10.13 6.68 -1.45
CA ALA A 199 -10.51 5.47 -2.17
C ALA A 199 -11.08 5.76 -3.57
N MET A 200 -11.88 6.81 -3.72
CA MET A 200 -12.61 7.10 -4.95
C MET A 200 -11.88 8.06 -5.89
N THR A 201 -11.07 8.98 -5.35
CA THR A 201 -10.43 10.03 -6.17
C THR A 201 -8.95 9.77 -6.40
N SER A 202 -8.23 9.25 -5.40
CA SER A 202 -6.77 9.18 -5.44
C SER A 202 -6.27 7.82 -5.94
N LEU A 203 -6.91 6.72 -5.56
CA LEU A 203 -6.45 5.37 -5.88
C LEU A 203 -6.82 4.85 -7.30
N PRO A 204 -8.00 5.12 -7.87
CA PRO A 204 -8.32 4.65 -9.23
C PRO A 204 -7.37 5.19 -10.31
N PRO A 205 -6.97 6.48 -10.32
CA PRO A 205 -5.97 6.97 -11.26
C PRO A 205 -4.64 6.23 -11.18
N VAL A 206 -4.23 5.79 -9.98
CA VAL A 206 -2.99 5.01 -9.79
C VAL A 206 -3.12 3.65 -10.46
N GLY A 207 -4.23 2.92 -10.22
CA GLY A 207 -4.49 1.64 -10.86
C GLY A 207 -4.54 1.75 -12.39
N LEU A 208 -5.23 2.77 -12.92
CA LEU A 208 -5.27 3.04 -14.35
C LEU A 208 -3.87 3.36 -14.92
N GLY A 209 -3.07 4.15 -14.20
CA GLY A 209 -1.71 4.48 -14.60
C GLY A 209 -0.80 3.27 -14.69
N ILE A 210 -0.88 2.34 -13.73
CA ILE A 210 -0.12 1.08 -13.73
C ILE A 210 -0.52 0.24 -14.94
N PHE A 211 -1.83 0.04 -15.16
CA PHE A 211 -2.33 -0.77 -16.26
C PHE A 211 -1.97 -0.19 -17.64
N LEU A 212 -2.21 1.12 -17.83
CA LEU A 212 -1.85 1.82 -19.06
C LEU A 212 -0.35 1.80 -19.31
N GLY A 213 0.47 1.96 -18.27
CA GLY A 213 1.93 1.86 -18.37
C GLY A 213 2.36 0.50 -18.91
N GLY A 214 1.80 -0.60 -18.39
CA GLY A 214 2.04 -1.94 -18.90
C GLY A 214 1.61 -2.15 -20.35
N LEU A 215 0.43 -1.65 -20.73
CA LEU A 215 -0.06 -1.72 -22.11
C LEU A 215 0.80 -0.92 -23.09
N ILE A 216 1.24 0.28 -22.71
CA ILE A 216 2.14 1.13 -23.51
C ILE A 216 3.47 0.41 -23.72
N MET A 217 4.06 -0.15 -22.65
CA MET A 217 5.32 -0.90 -22.75
C MET A 217 5.23 -2.09 -23.71
N LYS A 218 4.13 -2.86 -23.66
CA LYS A 218 3.89 -3.98 -24.59
C LYS A 218 3.65 -3.49 -26.01
N LYS A 219 2.76 -2.51 -26.21
CA LYS A 219 2.36 -2.03 -27.55
C LYS A 219 3.55 -1.47 -28.34
N TYR A 220 4.43 -0.73 -27.68
CA TYR A 220 5.60 -0.12 -28.33
C TYR A 220 6.88 -0.94 -28.21
N LYS A 221 6.82 -2.14 -27.60
CA LYS A 221 7.99 -3.02 -27.35
C LYS A 221 9.18 -2.23 -26.81
N MET A 222 8.94 -1.44 -25.77
CA MET A 222 9.93 -0.50 -25.25
C MET A 222 11.13 -1.27 -24.67
N GLY A 223 12.31 -1.06 -25.25
CA GLY A 223 13.56 -1.46 -24.61
C GLY A 223 13.87 -0.63 -23.36
N ILE A 224 14.88 -1.05 -22.59
CA ILE A 224 15.26 -0.41 -21.31
C ILE A 224 15.43 1.10 -21.44
N ILE A 225 16.13 1.58 -22.47
CA ILE A 225 16.38 3.01 -22.70
C ILE A 225 15.07 3.76 -23.00
N GLY A 226 14.16 3.15 -23.76
CA GLY A 226 12.85 3.72 -24.06
C GLY A 226 11.96 3.82 -22.83
N ALA A 227 11.92 2.76 -22.03
CA ALA A 227 11.18 2.71 -20.77
C ALA A 227 11.69 3.75 -19.76
N THR A 228 13.02 3.90 -19.63
CA THR A 228 13.62 4.92 -18.75
C THR A 228 13.26 6.34 -19.19
N LYS A 229 13.33 6.65 -20.49
CA LYS A 229 12.93 7.97 -21.02
C LYS A 229 11.45 8.25 -20.77
N PHE A 230 10.59 7.25 -21.00
CA PHE A 230 9.16 7.34 -20.74
C PHE A 230 8.87 7.62 -19.25
N SER A 231 9.48 6.84 -18.34
CA SER A 231 9.35 7.02 -16.89
C SER A 231 9.78 8.42 -16.45
N PHE A 232 10.96 8.89 -16.89
CA PHE A 232 11.46 10.23 -16.53
C PHE A 232 10.55 11.35 -17.03
N THR A 233 10.06 11.23 -18.27
CA THR A 233 9.13 12.21 -18.87
C THR A 233 7.83 12.28 -18.08
N MET A 234 7.26 11.12 -17.71
CA MET A 234 6.04 11.06 -16.92
C MET A 234 6.24 11.61 -15.50
N SER A 235 7.38 11.33 -14.85
CA SER A 235 7.70 11.90 -13.55
C SER A 235 7.84 13.42 -13.58
N PHE A 236 8.49 13.96 -14.62
CA PHE A 236 8.60 15.41 -14.80
C PHE A 236 7.23 16.06 -15.04
N LEU A 237 6.40 15.46 -15.88
CA LEU A 237 5.03 15.93 -16.12
C LEU A 237 4.18 15.89 -14.84
N ALA A 238 4.28 14.81 -14.05
CA ALA A 238 3.58 14.70 -12.77
C ALA A 238 4.01 15.79 -11.78
N TYR A 239 5.31 16.09 -11.72
CA TYR A 239 5.83 17.21 -10.91
C TYR A 239 5.31 18.57 -11.39
N ALA A 240 5.30 18.82 -12.71
CA ALA A 240 4.76 20.06 -13.25
C ALA A 240 3.27 20.23 -12.94
N ILE A 241 2.48 19.16 -13.05
CA ILE A 241 1.05 19.16 -12.69
C ILE A 241 0.87 19.37 -11.19
N SER A 242 1.71 18.79 -10.34
CA SER A 242 1.57 18.95 -8.89
C SER A 242 1.81 20.38 -8.42
N LEU A 243 2.62 21.17 -9.14
CA LEU A 243 2.78 22.61 -8.89
C LEU A 243 1.48 23.39 -9.07
N LEU A 244 0.56 22.92 -9.93
CA LEU A 244 -0.73 23.58 -10.13
C LEU A 244 -1.62 23.50 -8.88
N HIS A 245 -1.43 22.52 -8.01
CA HIS A 245 -2.20 22.42 -6.76
C HIS A 245 -1.96 23.59 -5.81
N PHE A 246 -0.82 24.29 -5.90
CA PHE A 246 -0.57 25.48 -5.07
C PHE A 246 -1.55 26.62 -5.35
N PHE A 247 -2.18 26.64 -6.52
CA PHE A 247 -3.16 27.66 -6.90
C PHE A 247 -4.59 27.30 -6.49
N VAL A 248 -4.82 26.10 -5.95
CA VAL A 248 -6.15 25.63 -5.51
C VAL A 248 -6.16 25.54 -3.99
N GLY A 249 -6.85 26.49 -3.33
CA GLY A 249 -6.99 26.55 -1.88
C GLY A 249 -8.39 26.19 -1.40
N CYS A 250 -8.47 25.68 -0.16
CA CYS A 250 -9.71 25.51 0.60
C CYS A 250 -9.56 26.19 1.97
N ASP A 251 -10.67 26.61 2.56
CA ASP A 251 -10.68 27.18 3.91
C ASP A 251 -10.25 26.14 4.95
N ASN A 252 -9.38 26.55 5.88
CA ASN A 252 -8.90 25.70 6.97
C ASN A 252 -9.96 25.59 8.07
N TYR A 253 -9.86 24.52 8.86
CA TYR A 253 -10.69 24.33 10.05
C TYR A 253 -10.40 25.41 11.09
N MET A 254 -11.48 25.94 11.66
CA MET A 254 -11.40 27.01 12.65
C MET A 254 -11.10 26.44 14.03
N VAL A 255 -9.95 26.80 14.60
CA VAL A 255 -9.54 26.39 15.95
C VAL A 255 -9.64 27.59 16.88
N ALA A 256 -10.49 27.47 17.89
CA ALA A 256 -10.63 28.47 18.96
C ALA A 256 -9.27 28.70 19.64
N GLY A 257 -8.85 29.97 19.73
CA GLY A 257 -7.55 30.40 20.25
C GLY A 257 -6.41 30.50 19.24
N MET A 258 -6.57 29.97 18.02
CA MET A 258 -5.55 30.10 16.96
C MET A 258 -6.06 30.85 15.72
N THR A 259 -7.27 30.54 15.24
CA THR A 259 -7.86 31.19 14.05
C THR A 259 -9.15 31.94 14.37
N VAL A 260 -9.74 31.72 15.54
CA VAL A 260 -10.93 32.43 16.06
C VAL A 260 -10.72 32.72 17.54
N SER A 261 -11.23 33.84 18.05
CA SER A 261 -11.23 34.17 19.48
C SER A 261 -12.04 33.14 20.30
N TYR A 262 -11.74 33.05 21.61
CA TYR A 262 -12.48 32.21 22.55
C TYR A 262 -13.85 32.76 22.96
N GLU A 263 -14.20 33.95 22.46
CA GLU A 263 -15.48 34.64 22.73
C GLU A 263 -16.64 34.05 21.93
#